data_AF-A0A969ED49-F1
#
_entry.id   AF-A0A969ED49-F1
#
_cell.length_a   1.000
_cell.length_b   1.000
_cell.length_c   1.000
_cell.angle_alpha   90.00
_cell.angle_beta   90.00
_cell.angle_gamma   90.00
#
_symmetry.space_group_name_H-M   'P 1'
#
loop_
_entity.id
_entity.type
_entity.pdbx_description
1 polymer ?
#
loop_
_entity_poly.entity_id
_entity_poly.type
_entity_poly.pdbx_seq_one_letter_code
_entity_poly.pdbx_strand_id
1 'polypeptide(L)'
;FDQLFREHLIALYQALDEPVPAELQYPLEEHQGPTDHRPQSFIHPVINGIGNEQDWDHAGRMTIAGSRGTMHRSSTVQRLWYGLDHLNFYLRFDFQVGKQPGVDSPPELHLLWFYPGQTMNNSLIPLTNIPDQSPLNYRYHHHLGVNLSNQDIWLEEAADHEQWQGRSHHVQLGLKQCLEIAVPWSDLHVQPDWPLELIVVLSKQGEFVEHLPENMLVPLQVP
;
A
#
# COMPACT_ATOMS: atom_id res chain seq x y z
N PHE A 1 -5.06 -1.63 -23.38
CA PHE A 1 -4.28 -2.32 -24.44
C PHE A 1 -5.16 -3.30 -25.22
N ASP A 2 -5.93 -4.15 -24.54
CA ASP A 2 -6.88 -5.10 -25.15
C ASP A 2 -7.87 -4.48 -26.17
N GLN A 3 -8.49 -3.34 -25.87
CA GLN A 3 -9.46 -2.72 -26.79
C GLN A 3 -8.87 -2.32 -28.16
N LEU A 4 -7.75 -1.59 -28.17
CA LEU A 4 -7.09 -1.14 -29.41
C LEU A 4 -6.57 -2.34 -30.23
N PHE A 5 -6.12 -3.38 -29.55
CA PHE A 5 -5.68 -4.63 -30.19
C PHE A 5 -6.86 -5.36 -30.86
N ARG A 6 -8.01 -5.48 -30.17
CA ARG A 6 -9.23 -6.07 -30.73
C ARG A 6 -9.77 -5.26 -31.90
N GLU A 7 -9.81 -3.94 -31.79
CA GLU A 7 -10.22 -3.04 -32.89
C GLU A 7 -9.34 -3.24 -34.12
N HIS A 8 -8.02 -3.41 -33.94
CA HIS A 8 -7.10 -3.66 -35.05
C HIS A 8 -7.32 -5.03 -35.71
N LEU A 9 -7.54 -6.09 -34.91
CA LEU A 9 -7.85 -7.42 -35.45
C LEU A 9 -9.19 -7.45 -36.19
N ILE A 10 -10.22 -6.79 -35.65
CA ILE A 10 -11.52 -6.67 -36.32
C ILE A 10 -11.37 -5.98 -37.68
N ALA A 11 -10.62 -4.88 -37.74
CA ALA A 11 -10.35 -4.18 -38.99
C ALA A 11 -9.59 -5.05 -40.01
N LEU A 12 -8.69 -5.91 -39.55
CA LEU A 12 -7.96 -6.86 -40.40
C LEU A 12 -8.89 -7.92 -41.01
N TYR A 13 -9.75 -8.56 -40.21
CA TYR A 13 -10.73 -9.54 -40.70
C TYR A 13 -11.71 -8.91 -41.71
N GLN A 14 -12.17 -7.69 -41.43
CA GLN A 14 -13.02 -6.92 -42.36
C GLN A 14 -12.30 -6.60 -43.67
N ALA A 15 -11.02 -6.26 -43.62
CA ALA A 15 -10.22 -5.97 -44.82
C ALA A 15 -9.96 -7.23 -45.68
N LEU A 16 -9.99 -8.40 -45.07
CA LEU A 16 -9.80 -9.70 -45.74
C LEU A 16 -11.12 -10.33 -46.24
N ASP A 17 -12.27 -9.65 -46.05
CA ASP A 17 -13.61 -10.17 -46.33
C ASP A 17 -13.91 -11.51 -45.63
N GLU A 18 -13.29 -11.69 -44.45
CA GLU A 18 -13.46 -12.86 -43.60
C GLU A 18 -14.45 -12.55 -42.45
N PRO A 19 -15.21 -13.56 -41.99
CA PRO A 19 -16.10 -13.38 -40.85
C PRO A 19 -15.29 -13.09 -39.59
N VAL A 20 -15.58 -11.96 -38.94
CA VAL A 20 -14.96 -11.58 -37.66
C VAL A 20 -15.32 -12.63 -36.59
N PRO A 21 -14.33 -13.30 -35.96
CA PRO A 21 -14.58 -14.23 -34.86
C PRO A 21 -15.37 -13.56 -33.73
N ALA A 22 -16.39 -14.24 -33.20
CA ALA A 22 -17.26 -13.70 -32.16
C ALA A 22 -16.48 -13.38 -30.86
N GLU A 23 -15.38 -14.09 -30.64
CA GLU A 23 -14.46 -13.93 -29.52
C GLU A 23 -13.83 -12.53 -29.47
N LEU A 24 -13.66 -11.85 -30.62
CA LEU A 24 -13.12 -10.47 -30.66
C LEU A 24 -14.11 -9.41 -30.19
N GLN A 25 -15.41 -9.77 -30.09
CA GLN A 25 -16.45 -8.88 -29.56
C GLN A 25 -16.43 -8.82 -28.03
N TYR A 26 -15.73 -9.76 -27.39
CA TYR A 26 -15.54 -9.82 -25.95
C TYR A 26 -14.10 -9.45 -25.58
N PRO A 27 -13.87 -8.80 -24.43
CA PRO A 27 -12.52 -8.62 -23.90
C PRO A 27 -11.80 -9.97 -23.78
N LEU A 28 -10.54 -10.06 -24.19
CA LEU A 28 -9.75 -11.31 -24.08
C LEU A 28 -9.45 -11.66 -22.62
N GLU A 29 -9.40 -10.62 -21.77
CA GLU A 29 -9.25 -10.74 -20.33
C GLU A 29 -10.54 -10.25 -19.67
N GLU A 30 -11.21 -11.13 -18.93
CA GLU A 30 -12.18 -10.73 -17.92
C GLU A 30 -11.44 -9.89 -16.88
N HIS A 31 -11.44 -8.56 -17.06
CA HIS A 31 -11.05 -7.62 -16.01
C HIS A 31 -12.18 -7.60 -14.95
N GLN A 32 -12.45 -8.73 -14.32
CA GLN A 32 -13.08 -8.73 -13.01
C GLN A 32 -12.04 -8.09 -12.08
N GLY A 33 -12.20 -6.81 -11.78
CA GLY A 33 -11.27 -6.09 -10.93
C GLY A 33 -10.97 -6.93 -9.68
N PRO A 34 -9.71 -7.27 -9.38
CA PRO A 34 -9.40 -8.32 -8.41
C PRO A 34 -10.10 -8.11 -7.07
N THR A 35 -10.82 -9.11 -6.59
CA THR A 35 -11.29 -9.11 -5.19
C THR A 35 -10.07 -8.97 -4.26
N ASP A 36 -10.24 -8.40 -3.07
CA ASP A 36 -9.15 -8.27 -2.11
C ASP A 36 -8.46 -9.62 -1.90
N HIS A 37 -7.13 -9.63 -1.99
CA HIS A 37 -6.33 -10.86 -1.93
C HIS A 37 -4.95 -10.62 -1.32
N ARG A 38 -4.32 -11.70 -0.87
CA ARG A 38 -2.96 -11.71 -0.35
C ARG A 38 -1.94 -11.81 -1.49
N PRO A 39 -0.67 -11.41 -1.27
CA PRO A 39 0.39 -11.59 -2.24
C PRO A 39 0.50 -13.06 -2.65
N GLN A 40 0.65 -13.29 -3.94
CA GLN A 40 0.69 -14.64 -4.52
C GLN A 40 2.11 -15.17 -4.69
N SER A 41 3.06 -14.27 -4.95
CA SER A 41 4.49 -14.58 -5.06
C SER A 41 5.32 -13.32 -4.77
N PHE A 42 6.65 -13.41 -4.91
CA PHE A 42 7.50 -12.24 -4.76
C PHE A 42 7.31 -11.24 -5.90
N ILE A 43 7.37 -9.97 -5.56
CA ILE A 43 7.29 -8.84 -6.50
C ILE A 43 8.56 -8.00 -6.42
N HIS A 44 8.95 -7.37 -7.52
CA HIS A 44 10.15 -6.53 -7.59
C HIS A 44 9.84 -5.21 -8.33
N PRO A 45 8.92 -4.38 -7.80
CA PRO A 45 8.45 -3.20 -8.50
C PRO A 45 9.52 -2.11 -8.59
N VAL A 46 9.50 -1.34 -9.67
CA VAL A 46 10.33 -0.14 -9.80
C VAL A 46 9.65 1.02 -9.05
N ILE A 47 10.27 1.46 -7.96
CA ILE A 47 9.74 2.54 -7.12
C ILE A 47 9.96 3.89 -7.80
N ASN A 48 8.96 4.39 -8.51
CA ASN A 48 9.06 5.63 -9.30
C ASN A 48 7.80 6.52 -9.22
N GLY A 49 6.78 6.09 -8.48
CA GLY A 49 5.50 6.76 -8.26
C GLY A 49 4.50 6.61 -9.41
N ILE A 50 4.81 5.83 -10.44
CA ILE A 50 3.93 5.63 -11.60
C ILE A 50 2.97 4.47 -11.33
N GLY A 51 3.43 3.39 -10.69
CA GLY A 51 2.58 2.23 -10.39
C GLY A 51 2.20 1.42 -11.63
N ASN A 52 3.21 0.95 -12.37
CA ASN A 52 2.97 0.03 -13.50
C ASN A 52 2.30 -1.25 -13.00
N GLU A 53 1.11 -1.58 -13.49
CA GLU A 53 0.34 -2.73 -13.00
C GLU A 53 1.07 -4.07 -13.16
N GLN A 54 1.92 -4.20 -14.19
CA GLN A 54 2.72 -5.41 -14.41
C GLN A 54 3.73 -5.66 -13.28
N ASP A 55 4.26 -4.60 -12.67
CA ASP A 55 5.24 -4.70 -11.60
C ASP A 55 4.58 -5.15 -10.26
N TRP A 56 3.24 -5.09 -10.19
CA TRP A 56 2.42 -5.35 -9.01
C TRP A 56 1.42 -6.49 -9.23
N ASP A 57 1.54 -7.26 -10.33
CA ASP A 57 0.57 -8.26 -10.76
C ASP A 57 0.33 -9.40 -9.76
N HIS A 58 1.38 -9.82 -9.03
CA HIS A 58 1.32 -10.83 -7.99
C HIS A 58 1.23 -10.25 -6.56
N ALA A 59 1.11 -8.93 -6.44
CA ALA A 59 0.99 -8.26 -5.16
C ALA A 59 -0.37 -8.56 -4.49
N GLY A 60 -0.40 -8.50 -3.17
CA GLY A 60 -1.66 -8.43 -2.43
C GLY A 60 -2.34 -7.11 -2.71
N ARG A 61 -3.67 -7.11 -2.67
CA ARG A 61 -4.50 -5.96 -3.00
C ARG A 61 -5.65 -5.81 -2.02
N MET A 62 -5.88 -4.60 -1.58
CA MET A 62 -6.96 -4.24 -0.66
C MET A 62 -7.67 -3.00 -1.15
N THR A 63 -8.98 -3.08 -1.29
CA THR A 63 -9.82 -1.95 -1.62
C THR A 63 -10.11 -1.19 -0.33
N ILE A 64 -9.72 0.08 -0.30
CA ILE A 64 -10.08 0.99 0.79
C ILE A 64 -11.47 1.52 0.45
N ALA A 65 -12.47 0.67 0.69
CA ALA A 65 -13.86 1.02 0.43
C ALA A 65 -14.21 2.23 1.29
N GLY A 66 -14.50 3.37 0.66
CA GLY A 66 -15.26 4.44 1.30
C GLY A 66 -16.51 3.82 1.88
N SER A 67 -16.56 3.71 3.20
CA SER A 67 -17.46 2.82 3.91
C SER A 67 -18.91 2.98 3.46
N ARG A 68 -19.62 1.85 3.41
CA ARG A 68 -21.03 1.69 3.01
C ARG A 68 -22.01 2.36 3.99
N GLY A 69 -21.69 3.54 4.52
CA GLY A 69 -22.52 4.34 5.39
C GLY A 69 -22.65 5.76 4.87
N THR A 70 -23.87 6.31 4.90
CA THR A 70 -24.26 7.63 4.36
C THR A 70 -23.65 8.85 5.09
N MET A 71 -22.48 8.73 5.71
CA MET A 71 -21.85 9.84 6.44
C MET A 71 -20.32 9.79 6.56
N HIS A 72 -19.65 8.73 6.13
CA HIS A 72 -18.19 8.67 6.18
C HIS A 72 -17.61 9.35 4.94
N ARG A 73 -16.68 10.29 5.12
CA ARG A 73 -15.90 10.80 4.00
C ARG A 73 -15.14 9.64 3.37
N SER A 74 -15.22 9.52 2.05
CA SER A 74 -14.37 8.59 1.31
C SER A 74 -12.91 8.95 1.57
N SER A 75 -12.10 7.99 2.01
CA SER A 75 -10.66 8.18 2.16
C SER A 75 -10.05 8.66 0.84
N THR A 76 -9.01 9.49 0.90
CA THR A 76 -8.32 9.91 -0.33
C THR A 76 -7.54 8.74 -0.94
N VAL A 77 -7.13 7.78 -0.13
CA VAL A 77 -6.54 6.52 -0.58
C VAL A 77 -7.68 5.55 -0.92
N GLN A 78 -7.66 4.98 -2.12
CA GLN A 78 -8.71 4.10 -2.64
C GLN A 78 -8.27 2.64 -2.68
N ARG A 79 -6.96 2.39 -2.78
CA ARG A 79 -6.41 1.05 -2.86
C ARG A 79 -5.04 0.99 -2.23
N LEU A 80 -4.80 -0.10 -1.52
CA LEU A 80 -3.50 -0.49 -1.04
C LEU A 80 -3.06 -1.75 -1.77
N TRP A 81 -1.85 -1.74 -2.31
CA TRP A 81 -1.13 -2.91 -2.76
C TRP A 81 0.05 -3.18 -1.84
N TYR A 82 0.37 -4.44 -1.63
CA TYR A 82 1.47 -4.83 -0.77
C TYR A 82 2.10 -6.14 -1.26
N GLY A 83 3.38 -6.32 -1.00
CA GLY A 83 4.08 -7.55 -1.35
C GLY A 83 5.52 -7.47 -0.86
N LEU A 84 6.33 -8.46 -1.22
CA LEU A 84 7.72 -8.50 -0.80
C LEU A 84 8.58 -9.30 -1.78
N ASP A 85 9.88 -9.17 -1.64
CA ASP A 85 10.89 -10.10 -2.11
C ASP A 85 11.89 -10.37 -0.96
N HIS A 86 13.03 -11.00 -1.28
CA HIS A 86 14.10 -11.29 -0.32
C HIS A 86 14.80 -10.05 0.26
N LEU A 87 14.68 -8.90 -0.40
CA LEU A 87 15.42 -7.68 -0.07
C LEU A 87 14.53 -6.64 0.60
N ASN A 88 13.28 -6.51 0.16
CA ASN A 88 12.34 -5.49 0.65
C ASN A 88 10.92 -6.04 0.80
N PHE A 89 10.12 -5.36 1.61
CA PHE A 89 8.68 -5.31 1.38
C PHE A 89 8.28 -4.00 0.70
N TYR A 90 7.16 -4.06 0.01
CA TYR A 90 6.67 -3.00 -0.86
C TYR A 90 5.23 -2.65 -0.49
N LEU A 91 4.91 -1.35 -0.50
CA LEU A 91 3.54 -0.86 -0.43
C LEU A 91 3.30 0.14 -1.55
N ARG A 92 2.08 0.12 -2.09
CA ARG A 92 1.61 1.13 -3.03
C ARG A 92 0.22 1.60 -2.66
N PHE A 93 0.05 2.92 -2.65
CA PHE A 93 -1.20 3.59 -2.34
C PHE A 93 -1.71 4.30 -3.59
N ASP A 94 -2.84 3.83 -4.11
CA ASP A 94 -3.55 4.53 -5.19
C ASP A 94 -4.51 5.53 -4.56
N PHE A 95 -4.42 6.78 -5.00
CA PHE A 95 -5.29 7.85 -4.53
C PHE A 95 -6.49 8.03 -5.47
N GLN A 96 -7.53 8.69 -4.96
CA GLN A 96 -8.68 9.07 -5.76
C GLN A 96 -8.25 9.96 -6.94
N VAL A 97 -8.82 9.70 -8.12
CA VAL A 97 -8.52 10.46 -9.33
C VAL A 97 -8.74 11.96 -9.11
N GLY A 98 -7.74 12.77 -9.48
CA GLY A 98 -7.77 14.22 -9.34
C GLY A 98 -7.42 14.74 -7.95
N LYS A 99 -7.13 13.87 -6.98
CA LYS A 99 -6.62 14.24 -5.66
C LYS A 99 -5.10 14.19 -5.63
N GLN A 100 -4.48 15.23 -5.11
CA GLN A 100 -3.02 15.32 -4.96
C GLN A 100 -2.60 14.87 -3.55
N PRO A 101 -1.74 13.84 -3.42
CA PRO A 101 -1.18 13.43 -2.13
C PRO A 101 -0.44 14.60 -1.47
N GLY A 102 -0.65 14.78 -0.17
CA GLY A 102 -0.02 15.86 0.60
C GLY A 102 -0.63 17.25 0.41
N VAL A 103 -1.63 17.40 -0.47
CA VAL A 103 -2.40 18.65 -0.65
C VAL A 103 -3.87 18.41 -0.36
N ASP A 104 -4.47 17.42 -1.03
CA ASP A 104 -5.87 17.02 -0.84
C ASP A 104 -6.05 15.91 0.20
N SER A 105 -4.96 15.24 0.59
CA SER A 105 -4.91 14.24 1.67
C SER A 105 -4.21 14.82 2.89
N PRO A 106 -4.37 14.20 4.08
CA PRO A 106 -3.46 14.45 5.19
C PRO A 106 -1.99 14.31 4.72
N PRO A 107 -1.09 15.23 5.12
CA PRO A 107 0.26 15.30 4.58
C PRO A 107 1.20 14.24 5.14
N GLU A 108 0.85 13.59 6.24
CA GLU A 108 1.69 12.61 6.91
C GLU A 108 1.05 11.22 6.78
N LEU A 109 1.83 10.26 6.30
CA LEU A 109 1.49 8.85 6.26
C LEU A 109 2.45 8.08 7.14
N HIS A 110 1.90 7.27 8.05
CA HIS A 110 2.62 6.48 9.02
C HIS A 110 2.34 5.01 8.76
N LEU A 111 3.39 4.22 8.56
CA LEU A 111 3.36 2.78 8.60
C LEU A 111 3.84 2.34 9.98
N LEU A 112 3.01 1.64 10.75
CA LEU A 112 3.40 1.07 12.03
C LEU A 112 3.19 -0.44 12.00
N TRP A 113 4.17 -1.20 12.47
CA TRP A 113 4.06 -2.66 12.48
C TRP A 113 4.70 -3.30 13.69
N PHE A 114 4.24 -4.51 13.98
CA PHE A 114 4.77 -5.38 15.03
C PHE A 114 4.91 -6.82 14.51
N TYR A 115 5.55 -7.67 15.31
CA TYR A 115 5.84 -9.06 14.97
C TYR A 115 5.09 -9.99 15.94
N PRO A 116 3.91 -10.53 15.55
CA PRO A 116 3.12 -11.40 16.41
C PRO A 116 3.94 -12.56 17.00
N GLY A 117 3.79 -12.77 18.32
CA GLY A 117 4.49 -13.85 19.03
C GLY A 117 5.96 -13.60 19.35
N GLN A 118 6.53 -12.47 18.91
CA GLN A 118 7.91 -12.09 19.23
C GLN A 118 7.96 -11.12 20.41
N THR A 119 8.92 -11.32 21.31
CA THR A 119 9.15 -10.42 22.45
C THR A 119 10.08 -9.30 22.02
N MET A 120 9.55 -8.09 21.93
CA MET A 120 10.27 -6.88 21.54
C MET A 120 9.76 -5.68 22.34
N ASN A 121 10.51 -4.58 22.33
CA ASN A 121 9.98 -3.31 22.81
C ASN A 121 8.89 -2.82 21.85
N ASN A 122 7.72 -2.48 22.37
CA ASN A 122 6.61 -1.96 21.56
C ASN A 122 6.05 -0.68 22.18
N SER A 123 5.84 0.34 21.36
CA SER A 123 5.38 1.67 21.76
C SER A 123 4.01 1.98 21.15
N LEU A 124 3.26 2.89 21.77
CA LEU A 124 2.03 3.43 21.18
C LEU A 124 2.36 4.24 19.92
N ILE A 125 1.36 4.42 19.06
CA ILE A 125 1.48 5.29 17.88
C ILE A 125 1.85 6.71 18.36
N PRO A 126 2.92 7.34 17.81
CA PRO A 126 3.44 8.63 18.28
C PRO A 126 2.62 9.83 17.74
N LEU A 127 1.30 9.77 17.85
CA LEU A 127 0.37 10.82 17.41
C LEU A 127 -0.60 11.20 18.54
N THR A 128 -1.28 12.33 18.38
CA THR A 128 -2.33 12.77 19.31
C THR A 128 -3.72 12.44 18.76
N ASN A 129 -4.74 12.51 19.63
CA ASN A 129 -6.15 12.30 19.28
C ASN A 129 -6.45 10.91 18.67
N ILE A 130 -5.65 9.90 19.01
CA ILE A 130 -5.87 8.52 18.56
C ILE A 130 -7.08 7.93 19.32
N PRO A 131 -8.11 7.41 18.63
CA PRO A 131 -9.19 6.65 19.24
C PRO A 131 -8.69 5.42 20.00
N ASP A 132 -9.21 5.19 21.22
CA ASP A 132 -8.95 3.96 21.98
C ASP A 132 -9.81 2.80 21.47
N GLN A 133 -9.45 2.29 20.29
CA GLN A 133 -10.06 1.13 19.67
C GLN A 133 -9.03 0.36 18.85
N SER A 134 -9.26 -0.92 18.62
CA SER A 134 -8.37 -1.71 17.78
C SER A 134 -8.47 -1.30 16.30
N PRO A 135 -7.37 -1.37 15.53
CA PRO A 135 -6.01 -1.70 15.96
C PRO A 135 -5.20 -0.48 16.48
N LEU A 136 -5.82 0.71 16.60
CA LEU A 136 -5.14 1.95 16.99
C LEU A 136 -4.60 1.95 18.43
N ASN A 137 -5.22 1.20 19.32
CA ASN A 137 -4.77 1.04 20.71
C ASN A 137 -3.74 -0.08 20.92
N TYR A 138 -3.19 -0.64 19.85
CA TYR A 138 -2.09 -1.60 19.92
C TYR A 138 -0.76 -0.89 20.13
N ARG A 139 0.28 -1.70 20.38
CA ARG A 139 1.67 -1.25 20.45
C ARG A 139 2.44 -1.82 19.26
N TYR A 140 3.34 -1.01 18.70
CA TYR A 140 4.07 -1.29 17.48
C TYR A 140 5.58 -1.27 17.74
N HIS A 141 6.33 -2.06 16.98
CA HIS A 141 7.79 -2.12 17.11
C HIS A 141 8.50 -1.13 16.19
N HIS A 142 8.07 -1.05 14.93
CA HIS A 142 8.66 -0.14 13.95
C HIS A 142 7.65 0.88 13.48
N HIS A 143 8.18 2.04 13.11
CA HIS A 143 7.42 3.17 12.59
C HIS A 143 8.19 3.79 11.42
N LEU A 144 7.57 3.80 10.24
CA LEU A 144 8.03 4.57 9.10
C LEU A 144 7.07 5.72 8.88
N GLY A 145 7.54 6.95 9.00
CA GLY A 145 6.78 8.13 8.62
C GLY A 145 7.23 8.67 7.28
N VAL A 146 6.26 9.17 6.52
CA VAL A 146 6.47 9.84 5.23
C VAL A 146 5.65 11.13 5.22
N ASN A 147 6.30 12.26 4.99
CA ASN A 147 5.61 13.50 4.67
C ASN A 147 5.42 13.59 3.15
N LEU A 148 4.18 13.51 2.70
CA LEU A 148 3.81 13.47 1.29
C LEU A 148 4.02 14.82 0.58
N SER A 149 4.07 15.93 1.32
CA SER A 149 4.23 17.27 0.73
C SER A 149 5.69 17.56 0.36
N ASN A 150 6.64 17.15 1.21
CA ASN A 150 8.08 17.40 0.99
C ASN A 150 8.90 16.13 0.73
N GLN A 151 8.28 14.95 0.81
CA GLN A 151 8.89 13.63 0.62
C GLN A 151 9.96 13.27 1.67
N ASP A 152 9.92 13.90 2.85
CA ASP A 152 10.76 13.50 3.97
C ASP A 152 10.31 12.13 4.49
N ILE A 153 11.30 11.29 4.81
CA ILE A 153 11.09 9.94 5.34
C ILE A 153 11.89 9.82 6.63
N TRP A 154 11.33 9.13 7.62
CA TRP A 154 12.06 8.72 8.79
C TRP A 154 11.63 7.31 9.22
N LEU A 155 12.60 6.54 9.70
CA LEU A 155 12.38 5.22 10.28
C LEU A 155 12.74 5.27 11.76
N GLU A 156 11.89 4.68 12.59
CA GLU A 156 12.07 4.58 14.02
C GLU A 156 11.79 3.16 14.51
N GLU A 157 12.43 2.80 15.61
CA GLU A 157 12.09 1.60 16.39
C GLU A 157 11.65 1.98 17.80
N ALA A 158 10.77 1.18 18.37
CA ALA A 158 10.28 1.34 19.71
C ALA A 158 11.38 1.01 20.73
N ALA A 159 11.58 1.91 21.67
CA ALA A 159 12.48 1.78 22.80
C ALA A 159 11.69 1.67 24.12
N ASP A 160 12.40 1.58 25.25
CA ASP A 160 11.76 1.53 26.56
C ASP A 160 10.91 2.78 26.84
N HIS A 161 9.94 2.67 27.73
CA HIS A 161 9.10 3.78 28.20
C HIS A 161 8.30 4.49 27.08
N GLU A 162 7.78 3.73 26.12
CA GLU A 162 6.96 4.24 24.99
C GLU A 162 7.69 5.25 24.09
N GLN A 163 9.02 5.17 24.06
CA GLN A 163 9.83 6.03 23.23
C GLN A 163 10.01 5.44 21.83
N TRP A 164 10.31 6.32 20.89
CA TRP A 164 10.70 5.99 19.53
C TRP A 164 12.11 6.51 19.30
N GLN A 165 12.97 5.67 18.72
CA GLN A 165 14.36 5.99 18.42
C GLN A 165 14.60 5.96 16.91
N GLY A 166 15.10 7.07 16.38
CA GLY A 166 15.44 7.20 14.96
C GLY A 166 16.50 6.21 14.50
N ARG A 167 16.31 5.70 13.28
CA ARG A 167 17.20 4.75 12.62
C ARG A 167 17.63 5.25 11.26
N SER A 168 18.85 4.87 10.87
CA SER A 168 19.27 4.98 9.48
C SER A 168 18.45 4.02 8.62
N HIS A 169 18.16 4.43 7.40
CA HIS A 169 17.36 3.64 6.47
C HIS A 169 17.82 3.85 5.03
N HIS A 170 17.45 2.90 4.18
CA HIS A 170 17.59 2.93 2.72
C HIS A 170 16.23 2.82 2.03
N VAL A 171 15.14 3.16 2.75
CA VAL A 171 13.78 3.22 2.19
C VAL A 171 13.75 4.04 0.89
N GLN A 172 13.12 3.47 -0.13
CA GLN A 172 12.87 4.14 -1.40
C GLN A 172 11.43 4.63 -1.45
N LEU A 173 11.24 5.80 -2.06
CA LEU A 173 9.94 6.46 -2.19
C LEU A 173 9.75 6.94 -3.62
N GLY A 174 8.59 6.63 -4.20
CA GLY A 174 8.14 7.16 -5.47
C GLY A 174 6.79 7.83 -5.28
N LEU A 175 6.68 9.12 -5.58
CA LEU A 175 5.41 9.85 -5.46
C LEU A 175 5.13 10.64 -6.75
N LYS A 176 4.23 10.10 -7.60
CA LYS A 176 3.73 10.78 -8.80
C LYS A 176 2.22 10.56 -8.97
N GLN A 177 1.83 9.48 -9.63
CA GLN A 177 0.44 9.07 -9.84
C GLN A 177 -0.09 8.28 -8.65
N CYS A 178 0.80 7.51 -8.02
CA CYS A 178 0.58 6.83 -6.76
C CYS A 178 1.77 7.09 -5.83
N LEU A 179 1.64 6.63 -4.59
CA LEU A 179 2.74 6.53 -3.64
C LEU A 179 3.24 5.09 -3.66
N GLU A 180 4.53 4.90 -3.87
CA GLU A 180 5.23 3.61 -3.80
C GLU A 180 6.33 3.70 -2.74
N ILE A 181 6.44 2.68 -1.90
CA ILE A 181 7.43 2.59 -0.82
C ILE A 181 8.08 1.21 -0.90
N ALA A 182 9.41 1.17 -0.84
CA ALA A 182 10.16 -0.06 -0.58
C ALA A 182 10.94 0.07 0.74
N VAL A 183 10.73 -0.88 1.65
CA VAL A 183 11.43 -0.95 2.94
C VAL A 183 12.36 -2.16 2.92
N PRO A 184 13.68 -1.95 2.96
CA PRO A 184 14.64 -3.04 3.03
C PRO A 184 14.53 -3.83 4.34
N TRP A 185 14.49 -5.15 4.24
CA TRP A 185 14.48 -6.03 5.42
C TRP A 185 15.75 -5.84 6.28
N SER A 186 16.87 -5.52 5.64
CA SER A 186 18.14 -5.23 6.31
C SER A 186 18.05 -4.06 7.29
N ASP A 187 17.16 -3.09 7.03
CA ASP A 187 16.99 -1.94 7.91
C ASP A 187 16.25 -2.31 9.21
N LEU A 188 15.62 -3.48 9.29
CA LEU A 188 14.73 -3.85 10.41
C LEU A 188 15.39 -4.76 11.46
N HIS A 189 16.53 -5.37 11.14
CA HIS A 189 17.25 -6.31 12.01
C HIS A 189 16.38 -7.44 12.58
N VAL A 190 15.50 -8.01 11.74
CA VAL A 190 14.58 -9.10 12.12
C VAL A 190 15.04 -10.46 11.59
N GLN A 191 14.46 -11.53 12.14
CA GLN A 191 14.76 -12.89 11.72
C GLN A 191 13.78 -13.37 10.63
N PRO A 192 14.21 -14.30 9.75
CA PRO A 192 13.33 -14.98 8.81
C PRO A 192 12.12 -15.62 9.47
N ASP A 193 11.05 -15.80 8.69
CA ASP A 193 9.78 -16.42 9.08
C ASP A 193 8.97 -15.68 10.15
N TRP A 194 9.45 -14.53 10.65
CA TRP A 194 8.65 -13.73 11.56
C TRP A 194 7.43 -13.16 10.83
N PRO A 195 6.21 -13.33 11.38
CA PRO A 195 5.05 -12.63 10.87
C PRO A 195 5.21 -11.13 11.14
N LEU A 196 4.71 -10.31 10.24
CA LEU A 196 4.65 -8.86 10.37
C LEU A 196 3.21 -8.42 10.13
N GLU A 197 2.64 -7.65 11.04
CA GLU A 197 1.32 -7.05 10.87
C GLU A 197 1.41 -5.53 10.96
N LEU A 198 0.90 -4.86 9.93
CA LEU A 198 1.08 -3.43 9.70
C LEU A 198 -0.26 -2.69 9.67
N ILE A 199 -0.28 -1.48 10.22
CA ILE A 199 -1.35 -0.50 10.05
C ILE A 199 -0.81 0.71 9.28
N VAL A 200 -1.68 1.36 8.50
CA VAL A 200 -1.41 2.65 7.88
C VAL A 200 -2.23 3.70 8.61
N VAL A 201 -1.60 4.79 9.03
CA VAL A 201 -2.26 5.91 9.70
C VAL A 201 -1.96 7.19 8.93
N LEU A 202 -2.99 8.00 8.70
CA LEU A 202 -2.87 9.33 8.12
C LEU A 202 -3.03 10.37 9.22
N SER A 203 -2.17 11.37 9.22
CA SER A 203 -2.21 12.47 10.18
C SER A 203 -1.95 13.82 9.54
N LYS A 204 -2.20 14.85 10.32
CA LYS A 204 -1.90 16.23 9.97
C LYS A 204 -1.37 16.94 11.20
N GLN A 205 -0.14 17.46 11.13
CA GLN A 205 0.47 18.18 12.24
C GLN A 205 0.56 17.33 13.52
N GLY A 206 0.82 16.02 13.37
CA GLY A 206 0.89 15.08 14.49
C GLY A 206 -0.46 14.66 15.08
N GLU A 207 -1.59 15.14 14.54
CA GLU A 207 -2.93 14.70 14.96
C GLU A 207 -3.45 13.60 14.04
N PHE A 208 -3.95 12.51 14.63
CA PHE A 208 -4.63 11.43 13.92
C PHE A 208 -5.81 11.95 13.07
N VAL A 209 -5.92 11.49 11.83
CA VAL A 209 -7.06 11.79 10.93
C VAL A 209 -7.85 10.53 10.60
N GLU A 210 -7.19 9.50 10.09
CA GLU A 210 -7.80 8.22 9.73
C GLU A 210 -6.75 7.10 9.72
N HIS A 211 -7.19 5.84 9.75
CA HIS A 211 -6.33 4.68 9.52
C HIS A 211 -6.90 3.75 8.46
N LEU A 212 -6.01 3.02 7.81
CA LEU A 212 -6.31 2.13 6.71
C LEU A 212 -5.50 0.84 6.90
N PRO A 213 -6.07 -0.33 6.58
CA PRO A 213 -7.50 -0.60 6.40
C PRO A 213 -8.30 -0.43 7.71
N GLU A 214 -9.61 -0.15 7.63
CA GLU A 214 -10.43 0.15 8.83
C GLU A 214 -10.50 -1.01 9.84
N ASN A 215 -10.62 -2.26 9.35
CA ASN A 215 -10.98 -3.43 10.17
C ASN A 215 -9.95 -4.57 10.13
N MET A 216 -8.76 -4.33 9.58
CA MET A 216 -7.71 -5.35 9.52
C MET A 216 -6.33 -4.75 9.39
N LEU A 217 -5.33 -5.53 9.79
CA LEU A 217 -3.92 -5.23 9.57
C LEU A 217 -3.47 -5.83 8.22
N VAL A 218 -2.41 -5.26 7.66
CA VAL A 218 -1.76 -5.72 6.43
C VAL A 218 -0.71 -6.76 6.82
N PRO A 219 -0.91 -8.05 6.46
CA PRO A 219 0.00 -9.11 6.87
C PRO A 219 1.14 -9.30 5.85
N LEU A 220 2.36 -9.45 6.35
CA LEU A 220 3.54 -9.88 5.61
C LEU A 220 4.29 -10.95 6.42
N GLN A 221 5.22 -11.65 5.79
CA GLN A 221 6.14 -12.58 6.44
C GLN A 221 7.56 -12.22 6.00
N VAL A 222 8.49 -12.15 6.96
CA VAL A 222 9.91 -11.94 6.66
C VAL A 222 10.41 -13.15 5.86
N PRO A 223 11.07 -12.95 4.70
CA PRO A 223 11.48 -14.02 3.79
C PRO A 223 12.65 -14.86 4.31
#